data_AF-A0A920N6V3-F1
#
_entry.id   AF-A0A920N6V3-F1
#
_cell.length_a   1.000
_cell.length_b   1.000
_cell.length_c   1.000
_cell.angle_alpha   90.00
_cell.angle_beta   90.00
_cell.angle_gamma   90.00
#
_symmetry.space_group_name_H-M   'P 1'
#
loop_
_entity.id
_entity.type
_entity.pdbx_description
1 polymer ?
#
loop_
_entity_poly.entity_id
_entity_poly.type
_entity_poly.pdbx_seq_one_letter_code
_entity_poly.pdbx_strand_id
1 'polypeptide(L)' 'MMLADAVESASRTLAEPTPKSLESLVHRVMLRRLLDGQFEESGLTLSDLHVIEESLTKSMIGIFHGRVTYPEQRTASA' A
#
# COMPACT_ATOMS: atom_id res chain seq x y z
N MET A 1 12.35 -8.16 -0.64
CA MET A 1 11.49 -8.79 0.39
C MET A 1 11.29 -7.92 1.64
N MET A 2 11.94 -6.75 1.78
CA MET A 2 11.89 -5.94 3.02
C MET A 2 10.69 -4.98 3.17
N LEU A 3 10.18 -4.41 2.07
CA LEU A 3 9.14 -3.37 2.15
C LEU A 3 7.76 -3.95 2.41
N ALA A 4 7.37 -4.94 1.60
CA ALA A 4 6.07 -5.60 1.69
C ALA A 4 5.88 -6.30 3.06
N ASP A 5 6.92 -7.00 3.54
CA ASP A 5 6.89 -7.67 4.85
C ASP A 5 6.74 -6.67 6.01
N ALA A 6 7.44 -5.54 5.96
CA ALA A 6 7.34 -4.51 6.98
C ALA A 6 5.96 -3.83 6.99
N VAL A 7 5.41 -3.55 5.82
CA VAL A 7 4.05 -2.99 5.69
C VAL A 7 3.01 -3.99 6.18
N GLU A 8 3.12 -5.26 5.78
CA GLU A 8 2.22 -6.34 6.17
C GLU A 8 2.25 -6.53 7.70
N SER A 9 3.44 -6.68 8.28
CA SER A 9 3.62 -6.81 9.72
C SER A 9 3.06 -5.62 10.49
N ALA A 10 3.31 -4.39 10.03
CA ALA A 10 2.79 -3.19 10.68
C ALA A 10 1.27 -3.04 10.49
N SER A 11 0.70 -3.57 9.42
CA SER A 11 -0.74 -3.52 9.18
C SER A 11 -1.52 -4.42 10.14
N ARG A 12 -0.91 -5.53 10.60
CA ARG A 12 -1.50 -6.44 11.61
C ARG A 12 -1.73 -5.78 12.97
N THR A 13 -1.03 -4.68 13.26
CA THR A 13 -1.21 -3.94 14.52
C THR A 13 -2.31 -2.89 14.45
N LEU A 14 -2.91 -2.65 13.28
CA LEU A 14 -4.04 -1.73 13.15
C LEU A 14 -5.31 -2.41 13.69
N ALA A 15 -5.96 -1.76 14.65
CA ALA A 15 -7.23 -2.27 15.21
C ALA A 15 -8.34 -2.30 14.15
N GLU A 16 -8.42 -1.26 13.31
CA GLU A 16 -9.35 -1.17 12.19
C GLU A 16 -8.60 -0.67 10.94
N PRO A 17 -8.20 -1.58 10.03
CA PRO A 17 -7.55 -1.21 8.80
C PRO A 17 -8.58 -0.61 7.84
N THR A 18 -8.56 0.71 7.66
CA THR A 18 -9.29 1.46 6.63
C THR A 18 -8.37 1.80 5.45
N PRO A 19 -8.88 2.14 4.24
CA PRO A 19 -8.01 2.49 3.12
C PRO A 19 -7.08 3.66 3.43
N LYS A 20 -7.59 4.68 4.12
CA LYS A 20 -6.81 5.86 4.53
C LYS A 20 -5.74 5.54 5.56
N SER A 21 -6.05 4.67 6.54
CA SER A 21 -5.06 4.27 7.55
C SER A 21 -3.98 3.37 6.95
N LEU A 22 -4.32 2.54 5.95
CA LEU A 22 -3.36 1.71 5.21
C LEU A 22 -2.44 2.55 4.34
N GLU A 23 -2.98 3.52 3.58
CA GLU A 23 -2.20 4.49 2.81
C GLU A 23 -1.21 5.24 3.72
N SER A 24 -1.71 5.78 4.84
CA SER A 24 -0.87 6.47 5.83
C SER A 24 0.21 5.57 6.42
N LEU A 25 -0.10 4.28 6.62
CA LEU A 25 0.86 3.30 7.13
C LEU A 25 1.98 3.04 6.11
N VAL A 26 1.61 2.74 4.86
CA VAL A 26 2.56 2.48 3.77
C VAL A 26 3.47 3.68 3.59
N HIS A 27 2.89 4.88 3.52
CA HIS A 27 3.62 6.14 3.40
C HIS A 27 4.67 6.30 4.50
N ARG A 28 4.28 6.11 5.77
CA ARG A 28 5.21 6.23 6.91
C ARG A 28 6.35 5.22 6.84
N VAL A 29 6.08 3.96 6.48
CA VAL A 29 7.12 2.92 6.36
C VAL A 29 8.09 3.27 5.23
N MET A 30 7.58 3.72 4.09
CA MET A 30 8.40 4.12 2.96
C MET A 30 9.25 5.35 3.25
N LEU A 31 8.64 6.40 3.82
CA LEU A 31 9.34 7.63 4.18
C LEU A 31 10.43 7.38 5.22
N ARG A 32 10.15 6.54 6.23
CA ARG A 32 11.14 6.15 7.23
C ARG A 32 12.37 5.53 6.57
N ARG A 33 12.19 4.56 5.67
CA ARG A 33 13.28 3.87 4.99
C ARG A 33 14.04 4.77 4.03
N LEU A 34 13.34 5.70 3.37
CA LEU A 34 13.96 6.73 2.53
C LEU A 34 14.88 7.64 3.35
N LEU A 35 14.39 8.13 4.49
CA LEU A 35 15.16 8.99 5.39
C LEU A 35 16.31 8.25 6.08
N ASP A 36 16.16 6.95 6.31
CA ASP A 36 17.21 6.07 6.85
C ASP A 36 18.26 5.68 5.77
N GLY A 37 18.15 6.19 4.53
CA GLY A 37 19.11 5.93 3.45
C GLY A 37 19.02 4.54 2.81
N GLN A 38 17.98 3.76 3.12
CA GLN A 38 17.91 2.34 2.72
C GLN A 38 17.69 2.11 1.21
N PHE A 39 17.44 3.18 0.44
CA PHE A 39 17.30 3.14 -1.01
C PHE A 39 18.49 3.74 -1.77
N GLU A 40 19.52 4.26 -1.07
CA GLU A 40 20.63 5.00 -1.71
C GLU A 40 21.37 4.17 -2.76
N GLU A 41 21.59 2.88 -2.50
CA GLU A 41 22.28 1.97 -3.43
C GLU A 41 21.34 1.19 -4.36
N SER A 42 20.04 1.49 -4.34
CA SER A 42 19.05 0.75 -5.14
C SER A 42 18.88 1.26 -6.58
N GLY A 43 19.34 2.49 -6.87
CA GLY A 43 19.11 3.15 -8.16
C GLY A 43 17.67 3.56 -8.42
N LEU A 44 16.78 3.45 -7.43
CA LEU A 44 15.38 3.84 -7.55
C LEU A 44 15.23 5.36 -7.51
N THR A 45 14.41 5.89 -8.42
CA THR A 45 14.02 7.31 -8.39
C THR A 45 12.87 7.53 -7.42
N LEU A 46 12.62 8.79 -7.04
CA LEU A 46 11.43 9.15 -6.25
C LEU A 46 10.13 8.74 -6.96
N SER A 47 10.10 8.77 -8.30
CA SER A 47 8.96 8.31 -9.08
C SER A 47 8.73 6.81 -8.95
N ASP A 48 9.80 6.00 -8.94
CA ASP A 48 9.70 4.56 -8.72
C ASP A 48 9.19 4.25 -7.32
N LEU A 49 9.69 4.97 -6.31
CA LEU A 49 9.22 4.85 -4.93
C LEU A 49 7.73 5.18 -4.80
N HIS A 50 7.25 6.19 -5.52
CA HIS A 50 5.83 6.53 -5.54
C HIS A 50 4.97 5.42 -6.17
N VAL A 51 5.43 4.83 -7.29
CA VAL A 51 4.73 3.70 -7.93
C VAL A 51 4.69 2.47 -7.01
N ILE A 52 5.79 2.21 -6.28
CA ILE A 52 5.86 1.14 -5.28
C ILE A 52 4.89 1.40 -4.13
N GLU A 53 4.83 2.63 -3.62
CA GLU A 53 3.92 3.06 -2.55
C GLU A 53 2.45 2.82 -2.95
N GLU A 54 2.06 3.25 -4.14
CA GLU A 54 0.70 3.02 -4.66
C GLU A 54 0.38 1.53 -4.79
N SER A 55 1.32 0.76 -5.34
CA SER A 55 1.13 -0.68 -5.59
C SER A 55 0.97 -1.45 -4.29
N LEU A 56 1.74 -1.11 -3.25
CA LEU A 56 1.61 -1.68 -1.92
C LEU A 56 0.29 -1.26 -1.27
N THR A 57 -0.09 0.00 -1.38
CA THR A 57 -1.37 0.50 -0.83
C THR A 57 -2.55 -0.24 -1.44
N LYS A 58 -2.59 -0.37 -2.79
CA LYS A 58 -3.64 -1.14 -3.50
C LYS A 58 -3.67 -2.60 -3.05
N SER A 59 -2.50 -3.22 -2.89
CA SER A 59 -2.39 -4.62 -2.43
C SER A 59 -2.90 -4.80 -1.01
N MET A 60 -2.54 -3.90 -0.09
CA MET A 60 -3.01 -3.90 1.29
C MET A 60 -4.52 -3.70 1.36
N ILE A 61 -5.07 -2.74 0.62
CA ILE A 61 -6.52 -2.54 0.55
C ILE A 61 -7.22 -3.81 0.09
N GLY A 62 -6.74 -4.46 -0.98
CA GLY A 62 -7.30 -5.71 -1.48
C GLY A 62 -7.23 -6.88 -0.49
N ILE A 63 -6.19 -6.94 0.35
CA ILE A 63 -6.05 -7.96 1.40
C ILE A 63 -7.04 -7.71 2.54
N PHE A 64 -7.15 -6.47 3.02
CA PHE A 64 -7.94 -6.15 4.22
C PHE A 64 -9.43 -5.89 3.95
N HIS A 65 -9.81 -5.44 2.75
CA HIS A 65 -11.20 -5.10 2.43
C HIS A 65 -11.87 -6.13 1.52
N GLY A 66 -11.21 -7.27 1.30
CA GLY A 66 -11.69 -8.30 0.39
C GLY A 66 -11.60 -7.84 -1.07
N ARG A 67 -11.47 -8.82 -1.97
CA ARG A 67 -11.59 -8.58 -3.42
C ARG A 67 -12.85 -7.75 -3.64
N VAL A 68 -12.67 -6.56 -4.23
CA VAL A 68 -13.73 -5.72 -4.77
C VAL A 68 -14.78 -6.65 -5.39
N THR A 69 -15.97 -6.73 -4.80
CA THR A 69 -17.16 -7.08 -5.57
C THR A 69 -17.15 -6.06 -6.70
N TYR A 70 -16.86 -6.51 -7.93
CA TYR A 70 -16.94 -5.67 -9.11
C TYR A 70 -18.23 -4.87 -8.99
N PRO A 71 -18.21 -3.52 -9.07
CA PRO A 71 -19.44 -2.76 -9.09
C PRO A 71 -20.30 -3.38 -10.18
N GLU A 72 -21.49 -3.83 -9.76
CA GLU A 72 -22.42 -4.56 -10.60
C GLU A 72 -22.44 -3.93 -11.97
N GLN A 73 -22.26 -4.75 -13.02
CA GLN A 73 -22.55 -4.32 -14.37
C GLN A 73 -23.88 -3.60 -14.29
N ARG A 74 -23.82 -2.27 -14.46
CA ARG A 74 -24.96 -1.38 -14.50
C ARG A 74 -25.99 -2.11 -15.33
N THR A 75 -27.02 -2.67 -14.69
CA THR A 75 -28.10 -3.31 -15.40
C THR A 75 -28.61 -2.23 -16.32
N ALA A 76 -28.33 -2.37 -17.61
CA ALA A 76 -28.98 -1.59 -18.64
C ALA A 76 -30.42 -2.09 -18.65
N SER A 77 -31.20 -1.57 -17.71
CA SER A 77 -32.65 -1.61 -17.73
C SER A 77 -33.11 -0.33 -18.41
N ALA A 78 -33.37 -0.44 -19.71
CA ALA A 78 -34.39 0.23 -20.51
C ALA A 78 -33.95 0.26 -21.98
#